data_AF-A0A3D4UGK7-F1
#
_entry.id   AF-A0A3D4UGK7-F1
#
_cell.length_a   1.000
_cell.length_b   1.000
_cell.length_c   1.000
_cell.angle_alpha   90.00
_cell.angle_beta   90.00
_cell.angle_gamma   90.00
#
_symmetry.space_group_name_H-M   'P 1'
#
loop_
_entity.id
_entity.type
_entity.pdbx_description
1 polymer ?
#
loop_
_entity_poly.entity_id
_entity_poly.type
_entity_poly.pdbx_seq_one_letter_code
_entity_poly.pdbx_strand_id
1 'polypeptide(L)'
;QPANGDTQLSMNSCKDRGFARVKLTEAAHPDHIGQEVTLRHGSVVIAAITSCTNTSNPDVMIAAGLVAKKAKELGLSRKPWV
;
A
#
# COMPACT_ATOMS: atom_id res chain seq x y z
N GLN A 1 18.99 -22.57 -4.79
CA GLN A 1 17.85 -22.75 -3.86
C GLN A 1 18.35 -23.56 -2.66
N PRO A 2 18.03 -23.22 -1.40
CA PRO A 2 16.89 -22.41 -0.92
C PRO A 2 17.19 -20.91 -1.12
N ALA A 3 16.33 -20.02 -1.64
CA ALA A 3 14.91 -19.75 -1.42
C ALA A 3 14.65 -19.30 0.01
N ASN A 4 14.29 -18.02 0.15
CA ASN A 4 13.94 -17.28 1.37
C ASN A 4 15.12 -16.49 1.92
N GLY A 5 15.50 -15.46 1.18
CA GLY A 5 16.29 -14.35 1.71
C GLY A 5 15.42 -13.64 2.75
N ASP A 6 15.65 -13.97 4.01
CA ASP A 6 15.22 -13.22 5.17
C ASP A 6 15.42 -11.73 4.85
N THR A 7 14.32 -11.04 4.57
CA THR A 7 14.33 -9.59 4.55
C THR A 7 14.59 -9.22 5.99
N GLN A 8 15.86 -9.07 6.34
CA GLN A 8 16.27 -8.53 7.61
C GLN A 8 15.74 -7.09 7.60
N LEU A 9 14.51 -6.93 8.09
CA LEU A 9 13.97 -5.68 8.59
C LEU A 9 14.91 -5.29 9.72
N SER A 10 16.02 -4.67 9.34
CA SER A 10 16.93 -4.03 10.26
C SER A 10 16.16 -2.88 10.89
N MET A 11 15.47 -3.18 12.00
CA MET A 11 15.00 -2.22 12.99
C MET A 11 16.20 -1.60 13.71
N ASN A 12 17.21 -1.14 12.95
CA ASN A 12 18.33 -0.41 13.51
C ASN A 12 17.97 1.08 13.46
N SER A 13 17.81 1.64 14.66
CA SER A 13 17.43 3.03 14.96
C SER A 13 15.92 3.30 15.12
N CYS A 14 15.27 2.49 15.96
CA CYS A 14 14.21 3.02 16.81
C CYS A 14 14.87 3.92 17.88
N LYS A 15 15.18 5.16 17.52
CA LYS A 15 15.49 6.16 18.55
C LYS A 15 15.09 7.60 18.29
N ASP A 16 14.68 8.03 17.09
CA ASP A 16 14.15 9.39 16.95
C ASP A 16 13.15 9.55 15.80
N ARG A 17 11.92 9.93 16.21
CA ARG A 17 10.76 10.41 15.42
C ARG A 17 9.92 9.30 14.76
N GLY A 18 8.64 9.21 15.15
CA GLY A 18 7.67 8.13 14.83
C GLY A 18 7.36 7.85 13.35
N PHE A 19 8.37 7.41 12.60
CA PHE A 19 8.29 6.96 11.22
C PHE A 19 9.16 5.72 10.98
N ALA A 20 8.66 4.78 10.16
CA ALA A 20 9.38 3.60 9.71
C ALA A 20 9.84 3.79 8.26
N ARG A 21 11.10 3.48 7.94
CA ARG A 21 11.62 3.48 6.57
C ARG A 21 11.55 2.06 6.02
N VAL A 22 10.93 1.88 4.86
CA VAL A 22 10.83 0.58 4.19
C VAL A 22 11.32 0.71 2.76
N LYS A 23 12.07 -0.30 2.29
CA LYS A 23 12.49 -0.40 0.90
C LYS A 23 11.49 -1.26 0.14
N LEU A 24 10.99 -0.76 -0.97
CA LEU A 24 10.06 -1.49 -1.81
C LEU A 24 10.79 -2.60 -2.58
N THR A 25 10.25 -3.80 -2.51
CA THR A 25 10.71 -4.97 -3.27
C THR A 25 9.87 -5.11 -4.54
N GLU A 26 10.35 -5.92 -5.49
CA GLU A 26 9.62 -6.26 -6.71
C GLU A 26 8.21 -6.82 -6.44
N ALA A 27 8.08 -7.64 -5.39
CA ALA A 27 6.79 -8.18 -4.97
C ALA A 27 5.80 -7.11 -4.47
N ALA A 28 6.29 -5.97 -3.97
CA ALA A 28 5.46 -4.89 -3.45
C ALA A 28 5.00 -3.94 -4.57
N HIS A 29 5.92 -3.55 -5.46
CA HIS A 29 5.58 -2.74 -6.64
C HIS A 29 6.65 -2.88 -7.73
N PRO A 30 6.32 -3.48 -8.90
CA PRO A 30 7.29 -3.71 -9.98
C PRO A 30 7.98 -2.44 -10.49
N ASP A 31 7.25 -1.33 -10.60
CA ASP A 31 7.81 -0.07 -11.13
C ASP A 31 8.62 0.75 -10.11
N HIS A 32 8.68 0.33 -8.84
CA HIS A 32 9.28 1.12 -7.75
C HIS A 32 10.31 0.35 -6.92
N ILE A 33 10.99 -0.62 -7.54
CA ILE A 33 11.99 -1.47 -6.88
C ILE A 33 13.13 -0.63 -6.30
N GLY A 34 13.48 -0.91 -5.04
CA GLY A 34 14.57 -0.23 -4.34
C GLY A 34 14.23 1.18 -3.85
N GLN A 35 13.03 1.68 -4.14
CA GLN A 35 12.57 2.97 -3.62
C GLN A 35 12.38 2.88 -2.11
N GLU A 36 12.96 3.84 -1.39
CA GLU A 36 12.80 3.96 0.05
C GLU A 36 11.64 4.89 0.37
N VAL A 37 10.63 4.36 1.09
CA VAL A 37 9.44 5.11 1.47
C VAL A 37 9.37 5.21 3.00
N THR A 38 8.83 6.34 3.46
CA THR A 38 8.69 6.63 4.90
C THR A 38 7.24 6.48 5.31
N LEU A 39 6.96 5.47 6.13
CA LEU A 39 5.68 5.25 6.79
C LEU A 39 5.64 6.07 8.07
N ARG A 40 4.52 6.75 8.31
CA ARG A 40 4.22 7.48 9.55
C ARG A 40 3.07 6.80 10.27
N HIS A 41 2.89 7.09 11.55
CA HIS A 41 1.64 6.74 12.23
C HIS A 41 0.42 7.25 11.44
N GLY A 42 -0.60 6.41 11.28
CA GLY A 42 -1.77 6.69 10.43
C GLY A 42 -1.57 6.42 8.93
N SER A 43 -0.42 5.90 8.49
CA SER A 43 -0.25 5.44 7.11
C SER A 43 -1.08 4.19 6.87
N VAL A 44 -1.94 4.21 5.86
CA VAL A 44 -2.67 3.03 5.37
C VAL A 44 -1.67 2.11 4.70
N VAL A 45 -1.70 0.82 5.06
CA VAL A 45 -0.84 -0.24 4.51
C VAL A 45 -1.63 -1.35 3.82
N ILE A 46 -2.94 -1.44 4.09
CA ILE A 46 -3.87 -2.37 3.44
C ILE A 46 -5.14 -1.59 3.16
N ALA A 47 -5.61 -1.64 1.92
CA ALA A 47 -6.91 -1.11 1.52
C ALA A 47 -7.66 -2.22 0.76
N ALA A 48 -8.63 -2.84 1.42
CA ALA A 48 -9.44 -3.90 0.84
C ALA A 48 -10.93 -3.58 1.01
N ILE A 49 -11.69 -3.69 -0.07
CA ILE A 49 -13.15 -3.63 -0.02
C ILE A 49 -13.64 -5.02 0.38
N THR A 50 -14.06 -5.17 1.64
CA THR A 50 -14.51 -6.45 2.19
C THR A 50 -15.85 -6.27 2.92
N SER A 51 -16.46 -7.39 3.33
CA SER A 51 -17.80 -7.56 3.91
C SER A 51 -18.94 -7.77 2.91
N CYS A 52 -19.87 -8.66 3.27
CA CYS A 52 -21.03 -9.01 2.47
C CYS A 52 -22.00 -7.83 2.30
N THR A 53 -22.16 -6.98 3.32
CA THR A 53 -23.08 -5.84 3.21
C THR A 53 -22.63 -4.83 2.16
N ASN A 54 -21.31 -4.60 2.04
CA ASN A 54 -20.76 -3.63 1.10
C ASN A 54 -20.48 -4.23 -0.28
N THR A 55 -20.11 -5.51 -0.37
CA THR A 55 -19.86 -6.16 -1.67
C THR A 55 -21.12 -6.70 -2.33
N SER A 56 -22.16 -7.07 -1.57
CA SER A 56 -23.44 -7.55 -2.12
C SER A 56 -24.39 -6.40 -2.50
N ASN A 57 -24.08 -5.16 -2.13
CA ASN A 57 -24.82 -4.00 -2.59
C ASN A 57 -24.16 -3.41 -3.86
N PRO A 58 -24.77 -3.59 -5.06
CA PRO A 58 -24.17 -3.13 -6.31
C PRO A 58 -24.06 -1.61 -6.38
N ASP A 59 -24.99 -0.85 -5.77
CA ASP A 59 -25.01 0.62 -5.88
C ASP A 59 -23.73 1.23 -5.28
N VAL A 60 -23.29 0.74 -4.13
CA VAL A 60 -22.07 1.22 -3.46
C VAL A 60 -20.80 0.77 -4.18
N MET A 61 -20.80 -0.40 -4.83
CA MET A 61 -19.65 -0.87 -5.63
C MET A 61 -19.50 -0.10 -6.93
N ILE A 62 -20.60 0.23 -7.59
CA ILE A 62 -20.58 1.11 -8.76
C ILE A 62 -20.12 2.51 -8.36
N ALA A 63 -20.63 3.07 -7.25
CA ALA A 63 -20.16 4.36 -6.74
C ALA A 63 -18.65 4.36 -6.45
N ALA A 64 -18.13 3.30 -5.81
CA ALA A 64 -16.70 3.15 -5.56
C ALA A 64 -15.88 3.11 -6.88
N GLY A 65 -16.38 2.40 -7.90
CA GLY A 65 -15.79 2.36 -9.23
C GLY A 65 -15.79 3.71 -9.94
N LEU A 66 -16.87 4.49 -9.82
CA LEU A 66 -16.96 5.84 -10.39
C LEU A 66 -15.97 6.80 -9.72
N VAL A 67 -15.81 6.71 -8.39
CA VAL A 67 -14.78 7.47 -7.66
C VAL A 67 -13.38 7.07 -8.15
N ALA A 68 -13.11 5.77 -8.29
CA ALA A 68 -11.82 5.29 -8.78
C ALA A 68 -11.54 5.76 -10.23
N LYS A 69 -12.55 5.73 -11.10
CA LYS A 69 -12.45 6.24 -12.48
C LYS A 69 -12.11 7.73 -12.47
N LYS A 70 -12.84 8.53 -11.69
CA LYS A 70 -12.58 9.98 -11.61
C LYS A 70 -11.20 10.29 -11.03
N ALA A 71 -10.77 9.56 -10.00
CA ALA A 71 -9.44 9.69 -9.44
C ALA A 71 -8.35 9.41 -10.49
N LYS A 72 -8.53 8.36 -11.31
CA LYS A 72 -7.60 8.04 -12.40
C LYS A 72 -7.59 9.09 -13.51
N GLU A 73 -8.75 9.62 -13.89
CA GLU A 73 -8.87 10.72 -14.86
C GLU A 73 -8.17 12.00 -14.37
N LEU A 74 -8.14 12.22 -13.05
CA LEU A 74 -7.42 13.32 -12.41
C LEU A 74 -5.92 13.02 -12.20
N GLY A 75 -5.42 11.87 -12.65
CA GLY A 75 -4.02 11.47 -12.52
C GLY A 75 -3.62 11.00 -11.12
N LEU A 76 -4.58 10.75 -10.23
CA LEU A 76 -4.30 10.21 -8.90
C LEU A 76 -3.99 8.72 -8.99
N SER A 77 -2.91 8.30 -8.34
CA SER A 77 -2.53 6.91 -8.18
C SER A 77 -2.43 6.55 -6.69
N ARG A 78 -2.61 5.26 -6.37
CA ARG A 78 -2.35 4.76 -5.02
C ARG A 78 -0.87 4.94 -4.69
N LYS A 79 -0.59 5.07 -3.40
CA LYS A 79 0.79 5.04 -2.90
C LYS A 79 1.38 3.64 -3.11
N PRO A 80 2.68 3.54 -3.46
CA PRO A 80 3.26 2.28 -3.94
C PRO A 80 3.39 1.20 -2.86
N TRP A 81 3.34 1.57 -1.58
CA TRP A 81 3.38 0.65 -0.44
C TRP A 81 2.01 0.10 -0.01
N VAL A 82 0.92 0.59 -0.60
CA VAL A 82 -0.46 0.17 -0.31
C VAL A 82 -0.91 -0.87 -1.32
#